data_AF-A0A1A8UNS5-F1
#
_entry.id   AF-A0A1A8UNS5-F1
#
_cell.length_a   1.000
_cell.length_b   1.000
_cell.length_c   1.000
_cell.angle_alpha   90.00
_cell.angle_beta   90.00
_cell.angle_gamma   90.00
#
_symmetry.space_group_name_H-M   'P 1'
#
loop_
_entity.id
_entity.type
_entity.pdbx_description
1 polymer ?
#
loop_
_entity_poly.entity_id
_entity_poly.type
_entity_poly.pdbx_seq_one_letter_code
_entity_poly.pdbx_strand_id
1 'polypeptide(L)'
;WNVSFAQQEVYMQLRVAELKHGVVLGMSDRGELTNADLVVLWDTGSRSYFGDAWSDGKGRISLDRQQDYELIEAKQKADGFYLTFKRPFSTCDPRDYLIQEGTVHVI
;
A
#
# COMPACT_ATOMS: atom_id res chain seq x y z
N TRP A 1 -0.18 -1.79 12.57
CA TRP A 1 0.41 -0.53 12.07
C TRP A 1 0.86 0.32 13.24
N ASN A 2 1.66 1.37 13.00
CA ASN A 2 2.05 2.39 13.97
C ASN A 2 1.98 3.77 13.31
N VAL A 3 1.87 4.84 14.09
CA VAL A 3 1.67 6.22 13.59
C VAL A 3 2.68 7.16 14.21
N SER A 4 3.35 7.96 13.37
CA SER A 4 4.24 9.03 13.79
C SER A 4 3.59 10.38 13.50
N PHE A 5 2.92 10.99 14.48
CA PHE A 5 2.30 12.30 14.30
C PHE A 5 3.32 13.42 14.07
N ALA A 6 4.51 13.31 14.66
CA ALA A 6 5.58 14.29 14.49
C ALA A 6 6.10 14.34 13.04
N GLN A 7 6.13 13.19 12.37
CA GLN A 7 6.53 13.08 10.95
C GLN A 7 5.34 13.07 9.99
N GLN A 8 4.12 12.98 10.52
CA GLN A 8 2.89 12.78 9.74
C GLN A 8 2.96 11.56 8.82
N GLU A 9 3.41 10.43 9.35
CA GLU A 9 3.59 9.17 8.61
C GLU A 9 2.88 8.01 9.32
N VAL A 10 2.33 7.09 8.52
CA VAL A 10 1.88 5.77 8.98
C VAL A 10 2.90 4.70 8.59
N TYR A 11 3.16 3.79 9.52
CA TYR A 11 4.04 2.63 9.35
C TYR A 11 3.17 1.38 9.35
N MET A 12 3.20 0.64 8.26
CA MET A 12 2.41 -0.58 8.08
C MET A 12 3.33 -1.78 7.97
N GLN A 13 2.91 -2.88 8.61
CA GLN A 13 3.54 -4.18 8.43
C GLN A 13 2.47 -5.17 7.99
N LEU A 14 2.69 -5.75 6.82
CA LEU A 14 1.86 -6.80 6.25
C LEU A 14 2.58 -8.13 6.40
N ARG A 15 1.89 -9.12 6.97
CA ARG A 15 2.33 -10.52 6.96
C ARG A 15 1.47 -11.31 5.99
N VAL A 16 2.11 -11.89 4.99
CA VAL A 16 1.48 -12.81 4.04
C VAL A 16 1.94 -14.22 4.39
N ALA A 17 1.01 -15.05 4.88
CA ALA A 17 1.36 -16.42 5.31
C ALA A 17 1.92 -17.26 4.16
N GLU A 18 1.30 -17.16 2.97
CA GLU A 18 1.76 -17.80 1.74
C GLU A 18 1.58 -16.83 0.57
N LEU A 19 2.68 -16.35 -0.01
CA LEU A 19 2.67 -15.46 -1.16
C LEU A 19 2.71 -16.30 -2.45
N LYS A 20 1.66 -16.23 -3.28
CA LYS A 20 1.58 -16.99 -4.54
C LYS A 20 1.91 -16.17 -5.78
N HIS A 21 1.22 -15.05 -5.98
CA HIS A 21 1.37 -14.20 -7.17
C HIS A 21 1.64 -12.73 -6.81
N GLY A 22 1.02 -12.26 -5.74
CA GLY A 22 1.10 -10.87 -5.34
C GLY A 22 0.04 -10.57 -4.30
N VAL A 23 0.12 -9.38 -3.73
CA VAL A 23 -0.87 -8.81 -2.83
C VAL A 23 -1.07 -7.36 -3.20
N VAL A 24 -2.33 -6.94 -3.21
CA VAL A 24 -2.72 -5.53 -3.26
C VAL A 24 -3.24 -5.18 -1.88
N LEU A 25 -2.83 -4.04 -1.36
CA LEU A 25 -3.40 -3.41 -0.19
C LEU A 25 -3.68 -1.96 -0.56
N GLY A 26 -4.67 -1.31 0.03
CA GLY A 26 -4.83 0.11 -0.16
C GLY A 26 -5.86 0.77 0.71
N MET A 27 -6.21 2.00 0.34
CA MET A 27 -7.20 2.83 1.02
C MET A 27 -8.15 3.44 0.00
N SER A 28 -9.43 3.53 0.36
CA SER A 28 -10.41 4.28 -0.41
C SER A 28 -11.50 4.86 0.48
N ASP A 29 -12.31 5.75 -0.08
CA ASP A 29 -13.37 6.45 0.64
C ASP A 29 -14.37 5.50 1.32
N ARG A 30 -14.65 4.34 0.70
CA ARG A 30 -15.68 3.37 1.16
C ARG A 30 -15.24 1.91 1.13
N GLY A 31 -13.96 1.64 0.96
CA GLY A 31 -13.42 0.27 0.90
C GLY A 31 -13.68 -0.44 -0.44
N GLU A 32 -14.09 0.31 -1.46
CA GLU A 32 -14.22 -0.19 -2.83
C GLU A 32 -12.87 -0.09 -3.56
N LEU A 33 -12.59 -1.01 -4.48
CA LEU A 33 -11.37 -0.99 -5.29
C LEU A 33 -11.39 0.09 -6.40
N THR A 34 -12.43 0.92 -6.50
CA THR A 34 -12.50 2.03 -7.47
C THR A 34 -12.03 3.33 -6.85
N ASN A 35 -11.26 4.14 -7.59
CA ASN A 35 -10.69 5.39 -7.08
C ASN A 35 -9.92 5.17 -5.76
N ALA A 36 -9.14 4.10 -5.72
CA ALA A 36 -8.39 3.70 -4.55
C ALA A 36 -6.90 4.05 -4.73
N ASP A 37 -6.29 4.40 -3.62
CA ASP A 37 -4.84 4.53 -3.45
C ASP A 37 -4.32 3.17 -2.99
N LEU A 38 -3.34 2.61 -3.71
CA LEU A 38 -2.96 1.21 -3.60
C LEU A 38 -1.44 1.06 -3.50
N VAL A 39 -1.03 0.05 -2.76
CA VAL A 39 0.32 -0.50 -2.82
C VAL A 39 0.26 -1.94 -3.32
N VAL A 40 1.07 -2.24 -4.33
CA VAL A 40 1.07 -3.54 -4.99
C VAL A 40 2.40 -4.23 -4.77
N LEU A 41 2.34 -5.45 -4.27
CA LEU A 41 3.42 -6.42 -4.36
C LEU A 41 3.05 -7.44 -5.43
N TRP A 42 3.96 -7.72 -6.37
CA TRP A 42 3.76 -8.81 -7.32
C TRP A 42 5.06 -9.56 -7.57
N ASP A 43 4.93 -10.83 -7.92
CA ASP A 43 6.04 -11.73 -8.18
C ASP A 43 5.91 -12.35 -9.58
N THR A 44 7.00 -12.32 -10.34
CA THR A 44 7.06 -12.86 -11.71
C THR A 44 7.69 -14.25 -11.78
N GLY A 45 7.93 -14.91 -10.64
CA GLY A 45 8.66 -16.17 -10.48
C GLY A 45 10.18 -16.02 -10.46
N SER A 46 10.71 -14.89 -10.95
CA SER A 46 12.14 -14.59 -11.01
C SER A 46 12.53 -13.32 -10.24
N ARG A 47 11.56 -12.43 -10.02
CA ARG A 47 11.72 -11.16 -9.30
C ARG A 47 10.42 -10.80 -8.62
N SER A 48 10.55 -10.18 -7.46
CA SER A 48 9.45 -9.56 -6.74
C SER A 48 9.56 -8.04 -6.87
N TYR A 49 8.41 -7.38 -6.92
CA TYR A 49 8.29 -5.95 -7.13
C TYR A 49 7.34 -5.37 -6.09
N PHE A 50 7.65 -4.18 -5.62
CA PHE A 50 6.83 -3.37 -4.74
C PHE A 50 6.65 -2.01 -5.41
N GLY A 51 5.42 -1.52 -5.49
CA GLY A 51 5.16 -0.24 -6.10
C GLY A 51 3.84 0.37 -5.70
N ASP A 52 3.85 1.69 -5.66
CA ASP A 52 2.67 2.53 -5.57
C ASP A 52 1.81 2.44 -6.83
N ALA A 53 0.50 2.47 -6.64
CA ALA A 53 -0.50 2.36 -7.67
C ALA A 53 -1.79 3.05 -7.26
N TRP A 54 -2.64 3.27 -8.24
CA TRP A 54 -4.00 3.75 -7.99
C TRP A 54 -4.96 3.04 -8.93
N SER A 55 -6.23 3.00 -8.55
CA SER A 55 -7.29 2.49 -9.41
C SER A 55 -8.21 3.59 -9.90
N ASP A 56 -8.67 3.48 -11.15
CA ASP A 56 -9.65 4.42 -11.70
C ASP A 56 -11.08 4.12 -11.22
N GLY A 57 -12.04 4.94 -11.65
CA GLY A 57 -13.47 4.75 -11.34
C GLY A 57 -14.09 3.47 -11.93
N LYS A 58 -13.32 2.66 -12.67
CA LYS A 58 -13.71 1.33 -13.16
C LYS A 58 -12.92 0.21 -12.46
N GLY A 59 -12.08 0.54 -11.49
CA GLY A 59 -11.25 -0.40 -10.73
C GLY A 59 -10.03 -0.87 -11.50
N ARG A 60 -9.62 -0.19 -12.58
CA ARG A 60 -8.41 -0.54 -13.33
C ARG A 60 -7.19 0.03 -12.61
N ILE A 61 -6.28 -0.86 -12.23
CA ILE A 61 -5.06 -0.50 -11.50
C ILE A 61 -3.99 -0.03 -12.49
N SER A 62 -3.35 1.09 -12.16
CA SER A 62 -2.19 1.65 -12.87
C SER A 62 -1.09 1.96 -11.85
N LEU A 63 0.16 1.66 -12.18
CA LEU A 63 1.29 2.09 -11.36
C LEU A 63 1.35 3.62 -11.31
N ASP A 64 1.64 4.16 -10.14
CA ASP A 64 1.83 5.59 -9.98
C ASP A 64 3.23 6.01 -10.49
N ARG A 65 3.28 7.21 -11.07
CA ARG A 65 4.52 7.87 -11.48
C ARG A 65 5.27 8.43 -10.29
N GLN A 66 4.55 8.86 -9.26
CA GLN A 66 5.11 9.19 -7.95
C GLN A 66 5.14 7.90 -7.10
N GLN A 67 6.02 7.83 -6.12
CA GLN A 67 6.05 6.71 -5.18
C GLN A 67 5.93 7.29 -3.79
N ASP A 68 4.77 7.10 -3.18
CA ASP A 68 4.39 7.67 -1.91
C ASP A 68 4.40 6.62 -0.79
N TYR A 69 4.30 5.34 -1.15
CA TYR A 69 4.67 4.23 -0.28
C TYR A 69 6.18 3.95 -0.36
N GLU A 70 6.87 4.05 0.77
CA GLU A 70 8.29 3.73 0.89
C GLU A 70 8.47 2.36 1.53
N LEU A 71 9.07 1.42 0.79
CA LEU A 71 9.44 0.11 1.32
C LEU A 71 10.61 0.25 2.30
N ILE A 72 10.41 -0.16 3.55
CA ILE A 72 11.44 -0.17 4.59
C ILE A 72 12.13 -1.54 4.64
N GLU A 73 11.35 -2.62 4.68
CA GLU A 73 11.88 -3.99 4.77
C GLU A 73 10.97 -4.98 4.06
N ALA A 74 11.57 -5.91 3.33
CA ALA A 74 10.92 -7.11 2.82
C ALA A 74 11.69 -8.34 3.30
N LYS A 75 11.04 -9.24 4.05
CA LYS A 75 11.71 -10.34 4.72
C LYS A 75 10.88 -11.61 4.75
N GLN A 76 11.45 -12.70 4.23
CA GLN A 76 10.93 -14.04 4.42
C GLN A 76 11.30 -14.56 5.80
N LYS A 77 10.32 -15.09 6.53
CA LYS A 77 10.49 -15.85 7.78
C LYS A 77 9.84 -17.23 7.65
N ALA A 78 10.06 -18.08 8.64
CA ALA A 78 9.52 -19.45 8.66
C ALA A 78 7.98 -19.48 8.61
N ASP A 79 7.33 -18.44 9.12
CA ASP A 79 5.88 -18.34 9.26
C ASP A 79 5.23 -17.34 8.28
N GLY A 80 5.97 -16.86 7.28
CA GLY A 80 5.43 -16.04 6.22
C GLY A 80 6.38 -14.96 5.71
N PHE A 81 5.89 -14.21 4.73
CA PHE A 81 6.57 -13.06 4.14
C PHE A 81 6.10 -11.78 4.82
N TYR A 82 7.05 -10.96 5.28
CA TYR A 82 6.80 -9.72 6.00
C TYR A 82 7.23 -8.54 5.14
N LEU A 83 6.32 -7.59 4.96
CA LEU A 83 6.57 -6.31 4.32
C LEU A 83 6.34 -5.20 5.33
N THR A 84 7.36 -4.38 5.54
CA THR A 84 7.25 -3.15 6.33
C THR A 84 7.46 -1.97 5.41
N PHE A 85 6.52 -1.03 5.41
CA PHE A 85 6.56 0.16 4.59
C PHE A 85 5.91 1.32 5.32
N LYS A 86 6.19 2.53 4.85
CA LYS A 86 5.57 3.74 5.39
C LYS A 86 4.96 4.60 4.29
N ARG A 87 4.06 5.48 4.69
CA ARG A 87 3.42 6.46 3.80
C ARG A 87 3.14 7.75 4.59
N PRO A 88 3.38 8.93 4.01
CA PRO A 88 2.88 10.18 4.57
C PRO A 88 1.35 10.20 4.71
N PHE A 89 0.81 11.06 5.57
CA PHE A 89 -0.63 11.28 5.64
C PHE A 89 -1.17 11.95 4.36
N SER A 90 -0.37 12.83 3.76
CA SER A 90 -0.65 13.55 2.52
C SER A 90 0.58 13.52 1.62
N THR A 91 0.37 13.26 0.34
CA THR A 91 1.42 12.95 -0.65
C THR A 91 1.54 14.02 -1.73
N CYS A 92 0.68 15.05 -1.67
CA CYS A 92 0.51 16.06 -2.72
C CYS A 92 0.09 15.50 -4.10
N ASP A 93 -0.21 14.20 -4.21
CA ASP A 93 -0.84 13.60 -5.39
C ASP A 93 -2.37 13.66 -5.22
N PRO A 94 -3.12 14.26 -6.18
CA PRO A 94 -4.58 14.30 -6.12
C PRO A 94 -5.28 12.95 -6.29
N ARG A 95 -4.57 11.88 -6.66
CA ARG A 95 -5.10 10.52 -6.78
C ARG A 95 -5.01 9.73 -5.48
N ASP A 96 -4.22 10.22 -4.53
CA ASP A 96 -3.94 9.53 -3.30
C ASP A 96 -4.95 9.83 -2.21
N TYR A 97 -5.08 8.87 -1.30
CA TYR A 97 -6.00 8.97 -0.19
C TYR A 97 -5.45 9.89 0.90
N LEU A 98 -6.16 10.98 1.21
CA LEU A 98 -5.77 11.84 2.32
C LEU A 98 -6.10 11.17 3.66
N ILE A 99 -5.07 10.79 4.43
CA ILE A 99 -5.24 10.27 5.78
C ILE A 99 -5.49 11.44 6.72
N GLN A 100 -6.68 11.47 7.30
CA GLN A 100 -7.12 12.49 8.25
C GLN A 100 -7.83 11.83 9.44
N GLU A 101 -8.26 12.66 10.40
CA GLU A 101 -9.05 12.18 11.52
C GLU A 101 -10.34 11.49 11.05
N GLY A 102 -10.75 10.44 11.76
CA GLY A 102 -11.95 9.67 11.45
C GLY A 102 -11.63 8.26 10.94
N THR A 103 -12.50 7.75 10.08
CA THR A 103 -12.45 6.37 9.60
C THR A 103 -11.69 6.27 8.28
N VAL A 104 -10.79 5.29 8.19
CA VAL A 104 -10.13 4.88 6.94
C VAL A 104 -10.64 3.49 6.58
N HIS A 105 -11.03 3.30 5.32
CA HIS A 105 -11.38 1.97 4.80
C HIS A 105 -10.17 1.38 4.09
N VAL A 106 -9.71 0.24 4.60
CA VAL A 106 -8.59 -0.51 4.03
C VAL A 106 -9.14 -1.58 3.08
N ILE A 107 -8.45 -1.80 1.97
CA ILE A 107 -8.76 -2.78 0.92
C ILE A 107 -7.67 -3.85 0.88
#